data_AF-A0A5J5JUE1-F1
#
_entry.id   AF-A0A5J5JUE1-F1
#
_cell.length_a   1.000
_cell.length_b   1.000
_cell.length_c   1.000
_cell.angle_alpha   90.00
_cell.angle_beta   90.00
_cell.angle_gamma   90.00
#
_symmetry.space_group_name_H-M   'P 1'
#
loop_
_entity.id
_entity.type
_entity.pdbx_description
1 polymer ?
#
loop_
_entity_poly.entity_id
_entity_poly.type
_entity_poly.pdbx_seq_one_letter_code
_entity_poly.pdbx_strand_id
1 'polypeptide(L)'
;MRPALRPGDWLLVRLGAAVRPGDVVVARRPHGLIVKRAFRLTGDGWWLESDNQSAPGRRDSWDFGAVPEGDVLGRVVLRYWPRPALRFPAPPA
;
A
#
# COMPACT_ATOMS: atom_id res chain seq x y z
N MET A 1 6.06 -4.61 2.82
CA MET A 1 5.30 -5.37 1.81
C MET A 1 6.01 -6.62 1.27
N ARG A 2 7.13 -7.11 1.87
CA ARG A 2 7.62 -8.46 1.55
C ARG A 2 6.56 -9.50 1.99
N PRO A 3 6.40 -10.65 1.31
CA PRO A 3 7.15 -11.11 0.14
C PRO A 3 6.65 -10.51 -1.20
N ALA A 4 5.49 -9.85 -1.21
CA ALA A 4 4.85 -9.33 -2.43
C ALA A 4 5.71 -8.30 -3.16
N LEU A 5 6.30 -7.37 -2.42
CA LEU A 5 7.12 -6.27 -2.91
C LEU A 5 8.46 -6.18 -2.18
N ARG A 6 9.51 -5.88 -2.95
CA ARG A 6 10.88 -5.67 -2.46
C ARG A 6 11.36 -4.26 -2.79
N PRO A 7 12.28 -3.68 -2.00
CA PRO A 7 13.01 -2.48 -2.42
C PRO A 7 13.62 -2.70 -3.80
N GLY A 8 13.45 -1.73 -4.70
CA GLY A 8 13.87 -1.82 -6.10
C GLY A 8 12.80 -2.33 -7.08
N ASP A 9 11.64 -2.80 -6.60
CA ASP A 9 10.51 -3.13 -7.48
C ASP A 9 9.93 -1.86 -8.11
N TRP A 10 9.64 -1.91 -9.41
CA TRP A 10 8.98 -0.81 -10.13
C TRP A 10 7.50 -1.10 -10.25
N LEU A 11 6.67 -0.14 -9.85
CA LEU A 11 5.23 -0.31 -9.74
C LEU A 11 4.51 0.65 -10.67
N LEU A 12 3.49 0.16 -11.36
CA LEU A 12 2.56 1.03 -12.06
C LEU A 12 1.39 1.33 -11.14
N VAL A 13 1.10 2.62 -10.98
CA VAL A 13 0.03 3.11 -10.10
C VAL A 13 -1.02 3.78 -10.96
N ARG A 14 -2.28 3.39 -10.79
CA ARG A 14 -3.41 4.11 -11.35
C ARG A 14 -3.85 5.18 -10.36
N LEU A 15 -3.48 6.42 -10.64
CA LEU A 15 -3.83 7.57 -9.82
C LEU A 15 -5.34 7.83 -9.83
N GLY A 16 -5.89 8.26 -8.69
CA GLY A 16 -7.33 8.54 -8.54
C GLY A 16 -8.26 7.33 -8.72
N ALA A 17 -7.70 6.11 -8.79
CA ALA A 17 -8.51 4.91 -8.88
C ALA A 17 -9.24 4.64 -7.56
N ALA A 18 -10.48 4.17 -7.65
CA ALA A 18 -11.22 3.69 -6.50
C ALA A 18 -10.42 2.58 -5.79
N VAL A 19 -10.15 2.79 -4.49
CA VAL A 19 -9.44 1.86 -3.62
C VAL A 19 -10.44 0.93 -2.94
N ARG A 20 -10.06 -0.33 -2.80
CA ARG A 20 -10.83 -1.36 -2.09
C ARG A 20 -9.98 -2.03 -1.01
N PRO A 21 -10.60 -2.62 0.03
CA PRO A 21 -9.91 -3.53 0.93
C PRO A 21 -9.11 -4.60 0.16
N GLY A 22 -7.88 -4.83 0.60
CA GLY A 22 -6.91 -5.73 -0.03
C GLY A 22 -6.04 -5.09 -1.11
N ASP A 23 -6.36 -3.89 -1.60
CA ASP A 23 -5.57 -3.23 -2.64
C ASP A 23 -4.22 -2.75 -2.10
N VAL A 24 -3.17 -2.89 -2.91
CA VAL A 24 -1.89 -2.23 -2.63
C VAL A 24 -1.97 -0.80 -3.15
N VAL A 25 -1.73 0.18 -2.30
CA VAL A 25 -1.88 1.60 -2.61
C VAL A 25 -0.60 2.36 -2.37
N VAL A 26 -0.47 3.48 -3.07
CA VAL A 26 0.55 4.49 -2.79
C VAL A 26 -0.10 5.67 -2.10
N ALA A 27 0.45 6.06 -0.96
CA ALA A 27 0.01 7.23 -0.21
C ALA A 27 1.15 8.21 -0.02
N ARG A 28 0.82 9.51 0.06
CA ARG A 28 1.77 10.57 0.34
C ARG A 28 1.82 10.84 1.83
N ARG A 29 3.02 11.00 2.38
CA ARG A 29 3.27 11.37 3.78
C ARG A 29 4.35 12.46 3.85
N PRO A 30 4.52 13.14 5.01
CA PRO A 30 5.51 14.20 5.16
C PRO A 30 6.94 13.79 4.79
N HIS A 31 7.28 12.50 4.96
CA HIS A 31 8.62 11.97 4.68
C HIS A 31 8.73 11.27 3.31
N GLY A 32 7.73 11.43 2.43
CA GLY A 32 7.73 10.84 1.09
C GLY A 32 6.56 9.88 0.83
N LEU A 33 6.69 9.11 -0.25
CA LEU A 33 5.68 8.15 -0.66
C LEU A 33 5.84 6.82 0.08
N ILE A 34 4.71 6.24 0.50
CA ILE A 34 4.67 4.93 1.12
C ILE A 34 3.80 3.98 0.30
N VAL A 35 4.17 2.70 0.30
CA VAL A 35 3.40 1.63 -0.33
C VAL A 35 2.91 0.67 0.75
N LYS A 36 1.59 0.52 0.84
CA LYS A 36 0.91 -0.27 1.89
C LYS A 36 -0.33 -0.97 1.33
N ARG A 37 -0.90 -1.90 2.09
CA ARG A 37 -2.18 -2.52 1.75
C ARG A 37 -3.32 -1.77 2.42
N ALA A 38 -4.35 -1.44 1.67
CA ALA A 38 -5.61 -0.94 2.19
C ALA A 38 -6.33 -2.07 2.93
N PHE A 39 -6.51 -1.94 4.24
CA PHE A 39 -7.21 -2.94 5.04
C PHE A 39 -8.71 -2.65 5.11
N ARG A 40 -9.06 -1.43 5.52
CA ARG A 40 -10.46 -0.97 5.59
C ARG A 40 -10.53 0.54 5.46
N LEU A 41 -11.68 1.04 5.01
CA LEU A 41 -12.02 2.45 5.10
C LEU A 41 -12.65 2.73 6.47
N THR A 42 -12.26 3.82 7.10
CA THR A 42 -12.80 4.34 8.36
C THR A 42 -13.36 5.74 8.13
N GLY A 43 -13.99 6.34 9.16
CA GLY A 43 -14.45 7.74 9.08
C GLY A 43 -13.32 8.74 8.83
N ASP A 44 -12.08 8.38 9.21
CA ASP A 44 -10.89 9.24 9.08
C ASP A 44 -10.06 8.93 7.82
N GLY A 45 -10.49 7.98 6.99
CA GLY A 45 -9.83 7.57 5.75
C GLY A 45 -9.40 6.10 5.72
N TRP A 46 -8.35 5.80 4.95
CA TRP A 46 -7.89 4.43 4.74
C TRP A 46 -6.95 3.97 5.86
N TRP A 47 -7.32 2.87 6.51
CA TRP A 47 -6.43 2.12 7.37
C TRP A 47 -5.48 1.29 6.52
N LEU A 48 -4.19 1.62 6.55
CA LEU A 48 -3.15 1.04 5.70
C LEU A 48 -2.21 0.17 6.53
N GLU A 49 -2.09 -1.10 6.18
CA GLU A 49 -1.26 -2.08 6.89
C GLU A 49 -0.11 -2.60 6.04
N SER A 50 0.95 -3.05 6.72
CA SER A 50 2.07 -3.73 6.08
C SER A 50 1.81 -5.24 6.00
N ASP A 51 1.99 -5.83 4.80
CA ASP A 51 1.96 -7.30 4.63
C ASP A 51 3.06 -8.04 5.41
N ASN A 52 4.06 -7.31 5.89
CA ASN A 52 5.09 -7.86 6.78
C ASN A 52 5.15 -6.97 8.01
N GLN A 53 4.45 -7.40 9.06
CA GLN A 53 4.44 -6.74 10.36
C GLN A 53 5.77 -6.91 11.12
N SER A 54 6.56 -7.94 10.79
CA SER A 54 7.86 -8.22 11.39
C SER A 54 9.01 -7.42 10.74
N ALA A 55 8.73 -6.52 9.80
CA ALA A 55 9.76 -5.74 9.13
C ALA A 55 10.35 -4.67 10.07
N PRO A 56 11.69 -4.60 10.23
CA PRO A 56 12.34 -3.53 10.97
C PRO A 56 11.97 -2.16 10.39
N GLY A 57 11.58 -1.21 11.25
CA GLY A 57 11.21 0.15 10.82
C GLY A 57 9.86 0.25 10.11
N ARG A 58 8.94 -0.72 10.27
CA ARG A 58 7.58 -0.57 9.73
C ARG A 58 6.88 0.61 10.39
N ARG A 59 6.46 1.56 9.57
CA ARG A 59 5.45 2.57 9.91
C ARG A 59 4.17 2.27 9.15
N ASP A 60 3.11 1.91 9.84
CA ASP A 60 1.77 1.71 9.27
C ASP A 60 0.68 2.37 10.14
N SER A 61 -0.60 2.14 9.83
CA SER A 61 -1.69 2.84 10.52
C SER A 61 -1.74 2.62 12.03
N TRP A 62 -1.04 1.60 12.56
CA TRP A 62 -0.87 1.46 14.00
C TRP A 62 0.00 2.57 14.62
N ASP A 63 0.93 3.12 13.85
CA ASP A 63 1.87 4.15 14.33
C ASP A 63 1.40 5.58 14.02
N PHE A 64 0.50 5.76 13.05
CA PHE A 64 0.09 7.09 12.58
C PHE A 64 -1.40 7.29 12.32
N GLY A 65 -2.24 6.28 12.58
CA GLY A 65 -3.68 6.32 12.32
C GLY A 65 -4.07 6.06 10.86
N ALA A 66 -5.33 6.32 10.53
CA ALA A 66 -5.80 6.23 9.14
C ALA A 66 -5.17 7.33 8.27
N VAL A 67 -5.01 7.04 6.98
CA VAL A 67 -4.54 7.99 5.97
C VAL A 67 -5.76 8.61 5.28
N PRO A 68 -5.92 9.95 5.28
CA PRO A 68 -7.02 10.60 4.57
C PRO A 68 -7.09 10.17 3.11
N GLU A 69 -8.29 10.05 2.55
CA GLU A 69 -8.46 9.59 1.16
C GLU A 69 -7.69 10.46 0.16
N GLY A 70 -7.65 11.78 0.38
CA GLY A 70 -6.92 12.73 -0.48
C GLY A 70 -5.40 12.51 -0.48
N ASP A 71 -4.85 11.86 0.54
CA ASP A 71 -3.43 11.50 0.61
C ASP A 71 -3.13 10.14 -0.02
N VAL A 72 -4.16 9.34 -0.32
CA VAL A 72 -4.02 8.10 -1.09
C VAL A 72 -4.03 8.43 -2.58
N LEU A 73 -2.86 8.33 -3.21
CA LEU A 73 -2.68 8.75 -4.61
C LEU A 73 -3.38 7.82 -5.59
N GLY A 74 -3.44 6.54 -5.26
CA GLY A 74 -4.11 5.54 -6.06
C GLY A 74 -3.58 4.14 -5.82
N ARG A 75 -4.06 3.22 -6.65
CA ARG A 75 -3.82 1.79 -6.51
C ARG A 75 -2.70 1.31 -7.42
N VAL A 76 -1.84 0.45 -6.90
CA VAL A 76 -0.86 -0.31 -7.67
C VAL A 76 -1.60 -1.35 -8.53
N VAL A 77 -1.43 -1.27 -9.84
CA VAL A 77 -2.09 -2.18 -10.80
C VAL A 77 -1.19 -3.32 -11.27
N LEU A 78 0.13 -3.11 -11.27
CA LEU A 78 1.10 -4.15 -11.60
C LEU A 78 2.47 -3.83 -11.02
N ARG A 79 3.26 -4.87 -10.76
CA ARG A 79 4.72 -4.76 -10.70
C ARG A 79 5.24 -4.88 -12.11
N TYR A 80 5.97 -3.87 -12.57
CA TYR A 80 6.51 -3.79 -13.93
C TYR A 80 7.86 -4.51 -14.05
N TRP A 81 8.72 -4.34 -13.05
CA TRP A 81 10.09 -4.88 -13.02
C TRP A 81 10.46 -5.28 -11.59
N PRO A 82 11.35 -6.28 -11.35
CA PRO A 82 12.08 -7.14 -12.30
C PRO A 82 11.32 -8.39 -12.77
N ARG A 83 10.21 -8.73 -12.11
CA ARG A 83 9.38 -9.88 -12.45
C ARG A 83 7.94 -9.39 -12.62
N PRO A 84 7.52 -9.06 -13.86
CA PRO A 84 6.20 -8.51 -14.12
C PRO A 84 5.10 -9.36 -13.47
N ALA A 85 4.20 -8.73 -12.73
CA ALA A 85 3.10 -9.42 -12.07
C ALA A 85 1.88 -8.49 -11.96
N LEU A 86 0.73 -8.99 -12.43
CA LEU A 86 -0.57 -8.30 -12.34
C LEU A 86 -1.29 -8.59 -11.02
N ARG A 87 -0.88 -9.65 -10.30
CA ARG A 87 -1.50 -10.08 -9.06
C ARG A 87 -0.54 -9.89 -7.91
N PHE A 88 -0.94 -9.09 -6.94
CA PHE A 88 -0.34 -9.11 -5.61
C PHE A 88 -1.05 -10.20 -4.80
N PRO A 89 -0.31 -11.04 -4.06
CA PRO A 89 -0.94 -12.05 -3.22
C PRO A 89 -1.95 -11.38 -2.29
N ALA A 90 -3.07 -12.07 -2.05
CA ALA A 90 -4.04 -11.66 -1.06
C ALA A 90 -3.34 -11.52 0.31
N PRO A 91 -3.86 -10.67 1.22
CA PRO A 91 -3.37 -10.66 2.59
C PRO A 91 -3.41 -12.10 3.15
N PRO A 92 -2.40 -12.51 3.95
CA PRO A 92 -2.53 -13.75 4.70
C PRO A 92 -3.80 -13.68 5.57
N ALA A 93 -4.52 -14.80 5.65
CA ALA A 93 -5.70 -14.94 6.51
C ALA A 93 -5.33 -14.77 7.99
#